data_AF-A0A9D5R0P0-F1
#
_entry.id   AF-A0A9D5R0P0-F1
#
_cell.length_a   1.000
_cell.length_b   1.000
_cell.length_c   1.000
_cell.angle_alpha   90.00
_cell.angle_beta   90.00
_cell.angle_gamma   90.00
#
_symmetry.space_group_name_H-M   'P 1'
#
loop_
_entity.id
_entity.type
_entity.pdbx_description
1 polymer ?
#
loop_
_entity_poly.entity_id
_entity_poly.type
_entity_poly.pdbx_seq_one_letter_code
_entity_poly.pdbx_strand_id
1 'polypeptide(L)' 'MSNLNILYAFLGGAIVGAGAAMLLAPEKGETTRRRIKELLQQKGILCSDNEIDALVEQLTTEIDD' A
#
# COMPACT_ATOMS: atom_id res chain seq x y z
N MET A 1 -23.92 -33.50 -1.05
CA MET A 1 -23.48 -32.31 -0.30
C MET A 1 -24.45 -31.19 -0.63
N SER A 2 -25.11 -30.56 0.33
CA SER A 2 -26.08 -29.50 0.07
C SER A 2 -25.37 -28.26 -0.50
N ASN A 3 -25.95 -27.63 -1.53
CA ASN A 3 -25.42 -26.40 -2.15
C ASN A 3 -25.22 -25.26 -1.14
N LEU A 4 -25.99 -25.26 -0.04
CA LEU A 4 -25.83 -24.37 1.10
C LEU A 4 -24.46 -24.48 1.76
N ASN A 5 -23.92 -25.68 1.96
CA ASN A 5 -22.61 -25.86 2.59
C ASN A 5 -21.49 -25.28 1.73
N ILE A 6 -21.62 -25.38 0.40
CA ILE A 6 -20.67 -24.79 -0.56
C ILE A 6 -20.73 -23.27 -0.50
N LEU A 7 -21.93 -22.70 -0.41
CA LEU A 7 -22.11 -21.25 -0.28
C LEU A 7 -21.51 -20.70 1.01
N TYR A 8 -21.72 -21.38 2.14
CA TYR A 8 -21.13 -20.99 3.42
C TYR A 8 -19.60 -21.11 3.43
N ALA A 9 -19.05 -22.16 2.81
CA ALA A 9 -17.61 -22.32 2.67
C ALA A 9 -16.99 -21.21 1.79
N PHE A 10 -17.67 -20.81 0.70
CA PHE A 10 -17.25 -19.69 -0.13
C PHE A 10 -17.28 -18.36 0.62
N LEU A 11 -18.37 -18.07 1.33
CA LEU A 11 -18.49 -16.84 2.12
C LEU A 11 -17.44 -16.78 3.24
N GLY A 12 -17.20 -17.89 3.93
CA GLY A 12 -16.15 -17.99 4.94
C GLY A 12 -14.76 -17.76 4.35
N GLY A 13 -14.46 -18.38 3.21
CA GLY A 13 -13.20 -18.17 2.49
C GLY A 13 -13.02 -16.74 1.98
N ALA A 14 -14.08 -16.12 1.46
CA ALA A 14 -14.05 -14.75 0.96
C ALA A 14 -13.78 -13.72 2.05
N ILE A 15 -14.39 -13.88 3.24
CA ILE A 15 -14.15 -12.97 4.38
C ILE A 15 -12.71 -13.08 4.87
N VAL A 16 -12.20 -14.31 5.04
CA VAL A 16 -10.81 -14.53 5.47
C VAL A 16 -9.82 -14.00 4.43
N GLY A 17 -10.09 -14.27 3.14
CA GLY A 17 -9.28 -13.77 2.02
C GLY A 17 -9.25 -12.26 1.95
N ALA A 18 -10.40 -11.59 2.08
CA ALA A 18 -10.49 -10.14 2.07
C ALA A 18 -9.80 -9.51 3.30
N GLY A 19 -9.95 -10.12 4.49
CA GLY A 19 -9.25 -9.67 5.69
C GLY A 19 -7.73 -9.78 5.56
N ALA A 20 -7.23 -10.91 5.04
CA ALA A 20 -5.80 -11.09 4.79
C ALA A 20 -5.28 -10.11 3.72
N ALA A 21 -6.03 -9.94 2.63
CA ALA A 21 -5.67 -8.98 1.57
C ALA A 21 -5.64 -7.54 2.10
N MET A 22 -6.58 -7.14 2.96
CA MET A 22 -6.60 -5.80 3.54
C MET A 22 -5.42 -5.55 4.50
N LEU A 23 -5.01 -6.55 5.29
CA LEU A 23 -3.87 -6.42 6.21
C LEU A 23 -2.52 -6.41 5.50
N LEU A 24 -2.41 -7.13 4.39
CA LEU A 24 -1.19 -7.22 3.59
C LEU A 24 -1.14 -6.18 2.47
N ALA A 25 -2.26 -5.49 2.20
CA ALA A 25 -2.30 -4.43 1.21
C ALA A 25 -1.37 -3.29 1.63
N PRO A 26 -0.43 -2.87 0.77
CA PRO A 26 0.39 -1.70 1.04
C PRO A 26 -0.49 -0.44 1.11
N GLU A 27 -0.05 0.56 1.86
CA GLU A 27 -0.68 1.88 1.83
C GLU A 27 -0.66 2.47 0.43
N LYS A 28 -1.64 3.33 0.10
CA LYS A 28 -1.68 4.01 -1.18
C LYS A 28 -0.43 4.89 -1.34
N GLY A 29 0.21 4.81 -2.51
CA GLY A 29 1.42 5.57 -2.80
C GLY A 29 1.29 7.08 -2.59
N GLU A 30 0.11 7.65 -2.82
CA GLU A 30 -0.18 9.07 -2.53
C GLU A 30 -0.03 9.41 -1.04
N THR A 31 -0.55 8.55 -0.15
CA THR A 31 -0.44 8.71 1.30
C THR A 31 1.02 8.55 1.74
N THR A 32 1.73 7.58 1.17
CA THR A 32 3.16 7.36 1.43
C THR A 32 4.01 8.56 1.00
N ARG A 33 3.80 9.10 -0.22
CA ARG A 33 4.51 10.28 -0.73
C ARG A 33 4.28 11.50 0.13
N ARG A 34 3.02 11.72 0.56
CA ARG A 34 2.66 12.79 1.50
C ARG A 34 3.36 12.61 2.85
N ARG A 35 3.40 11.39 3.38
CA ARG A 35 4.06 11.10 4.67
C ARG A 35 5.57 11.31 4.60
N ILE A 36 6.21 10.99 3.47
CA ILE A 36 7.62 11.30 3.23
C ILE A 36 7.85 12.82 3.28
N LYS A 37 7.01 13.61 2.61
CA LYS A 37 7.08 15.08 2.63
C LYS A 37 6.97 15.64 4.05
N GLU A 38 6.00 15.17 4.82
CA GLU A 38 5.77 15.59 6.21
C GLU A 38 7.00 15.26 7.10
N LEU A 39 7.61 14.08 6.94
CA LEU A 39 8.81 13.67 7.69
C LEU A 39 10.04 14.52 7.31
N LEU A 40 10.24 14.81 6.03
CA LEU A 40 11.34 15.65 5.55
C LEU A 40 11.22 17.10 6.06
N GLN A 41 10.00 17.65 6.06
CA GLN A 41 9.71 18.97 6.61
C GLN A 41 9.98 19.03 8.12
N GLN A 42 9.63 18.00 8.88
CA GLN A 42 9.96 17.91 10.31
C GLN A 42 11.48 17.88 10.59
N LYS A 43 12.27 17.37 9.63
CA LYS A 43 13.74 17.39 9.70
C LYS A 43 14.35 18.72 9.24
N GLY A 44 13.53 19.69 8.83
CA GLY A 44 13.97 21.01 8.33
C GLY A 44 14.36 21.01 6.85
N ILE A 45 14.06 19.94 6.12
CA ILE A 45 14.35 19.83 4.69
C ILE A 45 13.08 20.25 3.94
N LEU A 46 13.10 21.43 3.33
CA LEU A 46 12.05 21.85 2.40
C LEU A 46 12.33 21.21 1.04
N CYS A 47 11.56 20.16 0.71
CA CYS A 47 11.53 19.59 -0.64
C CYS A 47 10.30 20.09 -1.41
N SER A 48 10.50 20.40 -2.69
CA SER A 48 9.44 20.59 -3.68
C SER A 48 8.84 19.25 -4.09
N ASP A 49 7.59 19.23 -4.57
CA ASP A 49 6.92 18.00 -5.00
C ASP A 49 7.69 17.30 -6.14
N ASN A 50 8.34 18.07 -7.02
CA ASN A 50 9.19 17.53 -8.09
C ASN A 50 10.42 16.78 -7.57
N GLU A 51 11.00 17.21 -6.44
CA GLU A 51 12.18 16.55 -5.86
C GLU A 51 11.78 15.24 -5.18
N ILE A 52 10.61 15.21 -4.54
CA ILE A 52 10.07 13.97 -3.96
C ILE A 52 9.76 12.96 -5.06
N ASP A 53 9.22 13.40 -6.20
CA ASP A 53 8.94 12.52 -7.33
C ASP A 53 10.23 11.93 -7.92
N ALA A 54 11.28 12.73 -8.08
CA ALA A 54 12.59 12.25 -8.53
C ALA A 54 13.24 11.26 -7.55
N LEU A 55 13.02 11.42 -6.24
CA LEU A 55 13.47 10.46 -5.22
C LEU A 55 12.70 9.14 -5.30
N VAL A 56 11.38 9.20 -5.51
CA VAL A 56 10.55 8.01 -5.69
C VAL A 56 10.94 7.26 -6.97
N GLU A 57 11.26 7.97 -8.05
CA GLU A 57 11.73 7.38 -9.30
C GLU A 57 13.05 6.64 -9.10
N GLN A 58 14.05 7.27 -8.47
CA GLN A 58 15.33 6.64 -8.13
C GLN A 58 15.16 5.38 -7.27
N LEU A 59 14.34 5.44 -6.23
CA LEU A 59 14.05 4.28 -5.38
C LEU A 59 13.37 3.15 -6.15
N THR A 60 12.51 3.48 -7.10
CA THR A 60 11.82 2.47 -7.92
C THR A 60 12.82 1.78 -8.84
N THR A 61 13.73 2.54 -9.48
CA THR A 61 14.79 1.99 -10.33
C THR A 61 15.73 1.07 -9.56
N GLU A 62 16.07 1.39 -8.31
CA GLU A 62 16.97 0.57 -7.48
C GLU A 62 16.33 -0.73 -6.96
N ILE A 63 15.00 -0.83 -6.94
CA ILE A 63 14.28 -2.06 -6.56
C ILE A 63 14.18 -3.06 -7.73
N ASP A 64 14.25 -2.58 -8.96
CA ASP A 64 14.12 -3.41 -10.18
C ASP A 64 15.45 -4.08 -10.60
N ASP A 65 16.58 -3.72 -9.96
CA ASP A 65 17.90 -4.38 -10.09
C ASP A 65 18.15 -5.43 -8.97
#